data_AF-A0A640UJ18-F1
#
_entry.id   AF-A0A640UJ18-F1
#
_cell.length_a   1.000
_cell.length_b   1.000
_cell.length_c   1.000
_cell.angle_alpha   90.00
_cell.angle_beta   90.00
_cell.angle_gamma   90.00
#
_symmetry.space_group_name_H-M   'P 1'
#
loop_
_entity.id
_entity.type
_entity.pdbx_description
1 polymer ?
#
loop_
_entity_poly.entity_id
_entity_poly.type
_entity_poly.pdbx_seq_one_letter_code
_entity_poly.pdbx_strand_id
1 'polypeptide(L)'
;MNITEFLIDLQARHDEATARAGELRSQIEGLTAALAETEARLADLATTRKVIAELAPTGGGDQADPLESTTAYQAIVNAFNQHPDQAFKVRELHELLGMRTDGRA
;
A
#
# COMPACT_ATOMS: atom_id res chain seq x y z
N MET A 1 3.40 -65.19 -9.59
CA MET A 1 3.15 -64.06 -10.51
C MET A 1 3.63 -64.46 -11.88
N ASN A 2 2.73 -64.46 -12.86
CA ASN A 2 3.04 -64.78 -14.26
C ASN A 2 3.51 -63.52 -15.01
N ILE A 3 4.28 -63.69 -16.08
CA ILE A 3 4.78 -62.61 -16.95
C ILE A 3 3.62 -61.73 -17.43
N THR A 4 2.47 -62.31 -17.75
CA THR A 4 1.29 -61.54 -18.18
C THR A 4 0.77 -60.61 -17.09
N GLU A 5 0.70 -61.06 -15.84
CA GLU A 5 0.25 -60.24 -14.71
C GLU A 5 1.23 -59.09 -14.45
N PHE A 6 2.54 -59.38 -14.55
CA PHE A 6 3.59 -58.38 -14.41
C PHE A 6 3.51 -57.29 -15.50
N LEU A 7 3.27 -57.67 -16.75
CA LEU A 7 3.13 -56.71 -17.85
C LEU A 7 1.87 -55.84 -17.70
N ILE A 8 0.77 -56.40 -17.20
CA ILE A 8 -0.45 -55.63 -16.91
C ILE A 8 -0.21 -54.60 -15.80
N ASP A 9 0.45 -55.00 -14.71
CA ASP A 9 0.79 -54.08 -13.61
C ASP A 9 1.75 -52.98 -14.10
N LEU A 10 2.75 -53.32 -14.92
CA LEU A 10 3.67 -52.35 -15.49
C LEU A 10 2.96 -51.34 -16.40
N GLN A 11 2.03 -51.81 -17.23
CA GLN A 11 1.21 -50.94 -18.08
C GLN A 11 0.36 -49.98 -17.24
N ALA A 12 -0.31 -50.49 -16.20
CA ALA A 12 -1.12 -49.65 -15.31
C ALA A 12 -0.28 -48.56 -14.63
N ARG A 13 0.93 -48.89 -14.16
CA ARG A 13 1.86 -47.92 -13.56
C ARG A 13 2.35 -46.89 -14.57
N HIS A 14 2.60 -47.30 -15.81
CA HIS A 14 2.99 -46.39 -16.89
C HIS A 14 1.87 -45.38 -17.19
N ASP A 15 0.63 -45.87 -17.29
CA ASP A 15 -0.53 -45.02 -17.58
C ASP A 15 -0.81 -44.05 -16.41
N GLU A 16 -0.67 -44.49 -15.17
CA GLU A 16 -0.75 -43.63 -13.99
C GLU A 16 0.36 -42.56 -13.98
N ALA A 17 1.60 -42.94 -14.27
CA ALA A 17 2.72 -42.00 -14.34
C ALA A 17 2.52 -40.96 -15.46
N THR A 18 1.97 -41.39 -16.60
CA THR A 18 1.64 -40.51 -17.73
C THR A 18 0.54 -39.52 -17.36
N ALA A 19 -0.52 -39.98 -16.67
CA ALA A 19 -1.59 -39.12 -16.19
C ALA A 19 -1.06 -38.08 -15.19
N ARG A 20 -0.25 -38.49 -14.22
CA ARG A 20 0.39 -37.59 -13.24
C ARG A 20 1.31 -36.57 -13.90
N ALA A 21 2.09 -36.99 -14.90
CA ALA A 21 2.96 -36.07 -15.64
C ALA A 21 2.14 -35.03 -16.42
N GLY A 22 1.00 -35.42 -16.98
CA GLY A 22 0.05 -34.49 -17.61
C GLY A 22 -0.51 -33.48 -16.63
N GLU A 23 -0.97 -33.94 -15.46
CA GLU A 23 -1.50 -33.08 -14.41
C GLU A 23 -0.45 -32.06 -13.92
N LEU A 24 0.76 -32.52 -13.61
CA LEU A 24 1.86 -31.65 -13.20
C LEU A 24 2.20 -30.61 -14.27
N ARG A 25 2.17 -30.99 -15.55
CA ARG A 25 2.40 -30.04 -16.65
C ARG A 25 1.32 -28.95 -16.66
N SER A 26 0.05 -29.32 -16.55
CA SER A 26 -1.04 -28.34 -16.47
C SER A 26 -0.96 -27.44 -15.23
N GLN A 27 -0.52 -27.98 -14.09
CA GLN A 27 -0.28 -27.16 -12.89
C GLN A 27 0.86 -26.16 -13.10
N ILE A 28 1.97 -26.58 -13.72
CA ILE A 28 3.10 -25.69 -14.04
C ILE A 28 2.66 -24.59 -15.00
N GLU A 29 1.88 -24.91 -16.03
CA GLU A 29 1.32 -23.93 -16.97
C GLU A 29 0.44 -22.90 -16.24
N GLY A 30 -0.46 -23.36 -15.38
CA GLY A 30 -1.33 -22.49 -14.57
C GLY A 30 -0.55 -21.57 -13.62
N LEU A 31 0.45 -22.11 -12.91
CA LEU A 31 1.31 -21.33 -12.02
C LEU A 31 2.17 -20.32 -12.78
N THR A 32 2.65 -20.69 -13.97
CA THR A 32 3.43 -19.77 -14.82
C THR A 32 2.58 -18.61 -15.31
N ALA A 33 1.32 -18.87 -15.70
CA ALA A 33 0.39 -17.82 -16.09
C ALA A 33 0.05 -16.89 -14.92
N ALA A 34 -0.22 -17.45 -13.74
CA ALA A 34 -0.47 -16.67 -12.53
C ALA A 34 0.75 -15.81 -12.14
N LEU A 35 1.97 -16.35 -12.27
CA LEU A 35 3.20 -15.60 -12.03
C LEU A 35 3.32 -14.41 -12.98
N ALA A 36 3.16 -14.62 -14.28
CA ALA A 36 3.20 -13.56 -15.28
C ALA A 36 2.17 -12.45 -15.01
N GLU A 37 0.96 -12.81 -14.57
CA GLU A 37 -0.06 -11.85 -14.16
C GLU A 37 0.39 -11.01 -12.94
N THR A 38 0.96 -11.66 -11.92
CA THR A 38 1.46 -10.94 -10.74
C THR A 38 2.63 -10.02 -11.06
N GLU A 39 3.53 -10.42 -11.95
CA GLU A 39 4.63 -9.60 -12.44
C GLU A 39 4.12 -8.35 -13.19
N ALA A 40 3.11 -8.50 -14.04
CA ALA A 40 2.47 -7.37 -14.71
C ALA A 40 1.85 -6.39 -13.70
N ARG A 41 1.11 -6.89 -12.70
CA ARG A 41 0.52 -6.05 -11.65
C ARG A 41 1.59 -5.32 -10.81
N LEU A 42 2.75 -5.95 -10.57
CA LEU A 42 3.86 -5.30 -9.87
C LEU A 42 4.48 -4.18 -10.71
N ALA A 43 4.62 -4.37 -12.03
CA ALA A 43 5.08 -3.33 -12.94
C ALA A 43 4.11 -2.13 -12.99
N ASP A 44 2.80 -2.40 -13.00
CA ASP A 44 1.77 -1.37 -12.91
C ASP A 44 1.89 -0.58 -11.61
N LEU A 45 2.02 -1.28 -10.46
CA LEU A 45 2.13 -0.64 -9.15
C LEU A 45 3.43 0.18 -9.02
N ALA A 46 4.54 -0.30 -9.58
CA ALA A 46 5.78 0.46 -9.65
C ALA A 46 5.62 1.74 -10.48
N THR A 47 4.89 1.65 -11.60
CA THR A 47 4.55 2.81 -12.44
C THR A 47 3.66 3.79 -11.69
N THR A 48 2.60 3.32 -11.03
CA THR A 48 1.73 4.16 -10.20
C THR A 48 2.51 4.87 -9.10
N ARG A 49 3.42 4.17 -8.41
CA ARG A 49 4.27 4.78 -7.39
C ARG A 49 5.14 5.89 -7.96
N LYS A 50 5.72 5.69 -9.15
CA LYS A 50 6.54 6.70 -9.83
C LYS A 50 5.70 7.94 -10.17
N VAL A 51 4.51 7.75 -10.74
CA VAL A 51 3.59 8.85 -11.06
C VAL A 51 3.18 9.61 -9.79
N ILE A 52 2.88 8.92 -8.69
CA ILE A 52 2.59 9.57 -7.40
C ILE A 52 3.79 10.37 -6.91
N ALA A 53 5.01 9.84 -7.01
CA ALA A 53 6.21 10.55 -6.58
C ALA A 53 6.51 11.80 -7.42
N GLU A 54 6.19 11.77 -8.73
CA GLU A 54 6.31 12.92 -9.63
C GLU A 54 5.23 13.99 -9.38
N LEU A 55 4.02 13.57 -9.01
CA LEU A 55 2.91 14.45 -8.69
C LEU A 55 2.90 14.94 -7.23
N ALA A 56 3.60 14.23 -6.33
CA ALA A 56 3.78 14.67 -4.96
C ALA A 56 4.49 16.02 -4.98
N PRO A 57 4.03 16.99 -4.17
CA PRO A 57 4.76 18.24 -4.01
C PRO A 57 6.18 17.90 -3.59
N THR A 58 7.16 18.18 -4.46
CA THR A 58 8.58 18.10 -4.09
C THR A 58 8.75 19.03 -2.89
N GLY A 59 9.03 18.44 -1.73
CA GLY A 59 9.06 19.12 -0.44
C GLY A 59 9.84 20.43 -0.50
N GLY A 60 9.07 21.50 -0.61
CA GLY A 60 9.44 22.91 -0.49
C GLY A 60 8.24 23.75 -0.04
N GLY A 61 7.26 23.09 0.60
CA GLY A 61 6.11 23.75 1.23
C GLY A 61 5.85 23.06 2.56
N ASP A 62 6.19 23.74 3.64
CA ASP A 62 5.72 23.53 5.02
C ASP A 62 5.57 22.07 5.46
N GLN A 63 6.70 21.40 5.65
CA GLN A 63 6.76 20.51 6.80
C GLN A 63 6.75 21.44 8.02
N ALA A 64 5.56 21.79 8.52
CA ALA A 64 5.43 22.49 9.79
C ALA A 64 6.27 21.71 10.80
N ASP A 65 7.33 22.35 11.30
CA ASP A 65 8.29 21.74 12.19
C ASP A 65 7.48 21.09 13.34
N PRO A 66 7.71 19.82 13.71
CA PRO A 66 6.99 19.19 14.81
C PRO A 66 6.97 20.04 16.10
N LEU A 67 8.01 20.86 16.30
CA LEU A 67 8.09 21.85 17.38
C LEU A 67 7.09 23.02 17.23
N GLU A 68 6.88 23.52 16.01
CA GLU A 68 5.89 24.56 15.72
C GLU A 68 4.46 24.06 15.89
N SER A 69 4.16 22.84 15.45
CA SER A 69 2.85 22.21 15.64
C SER A 69 2.53 22.01 17.13
N THR A 70 3.53 21.61 17.92
CA THR A 70 3.41 21.44 19.37
C THR A 70 3.20 22.80 20.07
N THR A 71 3.91 23.83 19.62
CA THR A 71 3.78 25.20 20.16
C THR A 71 2.42 25.81 19.82
N ALA A 72 1.92 25.61 18.60
CA ALA A 72 0.60 26.07 18.16
C ALA A 72 -0.53 25.39 18.93
N TYR A 73 -0.45 24.06 19.13
CA TYR A 73 -1.43 23.32 19.93
C TYR A 73 -1.50 23.83 21.36
N GLN A 74 -0.34 24.05 22.00
CA GLN A 74 -0.29 24.57 23.36
C GLN A 74 -0.87 25.99 23.46
N ALA A 75 -0.62 26.84 22.46
CA ALA A 75 -1.17 28.19 22.42
C ALA A 75 -2.70 28.18 22.30
N ILE A 76 -3.25 27.31 21.44
CA ILE A 76 -4.70 27.12 21.30
C ILE A 76 -5.32 26.65 22.61
N VAL A 77 -4.77 25.61 23.24
CA VAL A 77 -5.29 25.07 24.51
C VAL A 77 -5.24 26.13 25.61
N ASN A 78 -4.17 26.91 25.69
CA ASN A 78 -4.05 27.99 26.68
C ASN A 78 -5.11 29.09 26.46
N ALA A 79 -5.42 29.46 25.21
CA ALA A 79 -6.43 30.46 24.91
C ALA A 79 -7.84 30.02 25.37
N PHE A 80 -8.20 28.76 25.13
CA PHE A 80 -9.47 28.20 25.62
C PHE A 80 -9.52 28.11 27.15
N ASN A 81 -8.40 27.78 27.81
CA ASN A 81 -8.34 27.73 29.28
C ASN A 81 -8.45 29.12 29.93
N GLN A 82 -7.98 30.18 29.27
CA GLN A 82 -8.08 31.56 29.78
C GLN A 82 -9.48 32.14 29.61
N HIS A 83 -10.25 31.64 28.65
CA HIS A 83 -11.61 32.10 28.34
C HIS A 83 -12.60 30.92 28.25
N PRO A 84 -12.87 30.24 29.37
CA PRO A 84 -13.68 29.01 29.38
C PRO A 84 -15.13 29.21 28.96
N ASP A 85 -15.67 30.43 29.12
CA ASP A 85 -17.07 30.77 28.80
C ASP A 85 -17.24 31.42 27.42
N GLN A 86 -16.15 31.55 26.65
CA GLN A 86 -16.15 32.22 25.36
C GLN A 86 -16.01 31.21 24.21
N ALA A 87 -17.03 31.15 23.35
CA ALA A 87 -16.91 30.45 22.08
C ALA A 87 -16.13 31.32 21.09
N PHE A 88 -14.93 30.89 20.71
CA PHE A 88 -14.12 31.60 19.71
C PHE A 88 -14.56 31.25 18.29
N LYS A 89 -14.76 32.26 17.43
CA LYS A 89 -14.74 32.04 15.98
C LYS A 89 -13.30 31.89 15.52
N VAL A 90 -13.10 31.11 14.45
CA VAL A 90 -11.77 30.81 13.89
C VAL A 90 -10.92 32.07 13.69
N ARG A 91 -11.50 33.14 13.13
CA ARG A 91 -10.82 34.43 12.94
C ARG A 91 -10.40 35.12 14.24
N GLU A 92 -11.23 35.07 15.28
CA GLU A 92 -10.96 35.68 16.59
C GLU A 92 -9.86 34.92 17.33
N LEU A 93 -9.85 33.59 17.21
CA LEU A 93 -8.78 32.75 17.74
C LEU A 93 -7.45 33.05 17.03
N HIS A 94 -7.48 33.26 15.71
CA HIS A 94 -6.27 33.64 14.95
C HIS A 94 -5.72 35.01 15.36
N GLU A 95 -6.58 36.01 15.56
CA GLU A 95 -6.18 37.33 16.04
C GLU A 95 -5.62 37.27 17.47
N LEU A 96 -6.24 36.49 18.35
CA LEU A 96 -5.79 36.28 19.73
C LEU A 96 -4.45 35.56 19.83
N LEU A 97 -4.22 34.58 18.95
CA LEU A 97 -2.98 33.79 18.93
C LEU A 97 -1.84 34.48 18.15
N GLY A 98 -2.11 35.63 17.51
CA GLY A 98 -1.09 36.38 16.75
C GLY A 98 -0.44 35.57 15.62
N MET A 99 -1.08 34.50 15.14
CA MET A 99 -0.53 33.65 14.10
C MET A 99 -0.65 34.38 12.76
N ARG A 100 0.49 34.68 12.12
CA ARG A 100 0.55 35.23 10.77
C ARG A 100 -0.04 34.23 9.78
N THR A 101 -1.25 34.49 9.31
CA THR A 101 -1.81 33.81 8.13
C THR A 101 -1.48 34.61 6.87
N ASP A 102 -0.22 34.95 6.63
CA ASP A 102 0.18 35.53 5.34
C ASP A 102 0.79 34.43 4.48
N GLY A 103 -0.09 33.56 3.99
CA GLY A 103 0.12 32.90 2.71
C GLY A 103 -0.09 33.92 1.59
N ARG A 104 0.91 34.77 1.34
CA ARG A 104 1.04 35.50 0.06
C ARG A 104 2.44 36.12 -0.11
N ALA A 105 3.18 35.60 -1.07
CA ALA A 105 4.10 36.36 -1.92
C ALA A 105 3.83 35.94 -3.36
#